data_AF-A0A543DAH7-F1
#
_entry.id   AF-A0A543DAH7-F1
#
_cell.length_a   1.000
_cell.length_b   1.000
_cell.length_c   1.000
_cell.angle_alpha   90.00
_cell.angle_beta   90.00
_cell.angle_gamma   90.00
#
_symmetry.space_group_name_H-M   'P 1'
#
loop_
_entity.id
_entity.type
_entity.pdbx_description
1 polymer ?
#
loop_
_entity_poly.entity_id
_entity_poly.type
_entity_poly.pdbx_seq_one_letter_code
_entity_poly.pdbx_strand_id
1 'polypeptide(L)'
;MEQRRSSPPADTTRREPIRMPWLWVSLGIAVLAGIPFYLPTGSIRPLVGGVPYWLVVSLVATLAFSAITCWACLRAWNLAEPEEEAAARAAAGGERP
;
A
#
# COMPACT_ATOMS: atom_id res chain seq x y z
N MET A 1 12.78 9.42 -46.55
CA MET A 1 11.78 10.26 -45.86
C MET A 1 11.48 9.60 -44.53
N GLU A 2 12.04 10.19 -43.48
CA GLU A 2 11.98 9.73 -42.09
C GLU A 2 10.57 9.88 -41.54
N GLN A 3 9.88 8.76 -41.36
CA GLN A 3 8.67 8.73 -40.54
C GLN A 3 9.08 8.21 -39.16
N ARG A 4 9.73 9.08 -38.37
CA ARG A 4 9.75 8.93 -36.91
C ARG A 4 8.29 8.78 -36.48
N ARG A 5 7.86 7.55 -36.17
CA ARG A 5 6.62 7.33 -35.47
C ARG A 5 6.77 8.01 -34.12
N SER A 6 6.22 9.21 -34.01
CA SER A 6 6.00 9.89 -32.75
C SER A 6 5.05 9.01 -31.94
N SER A 7 5.58 8.13 -31.10
CA SER A 7 4.79 7.50 -30.06
C SER A 7 4.13 8.62 -29.25
N PRO A 8 2.81 8.59 -29.01
CA PRO A 8 2.20 9.57 -28.11
C PRO A 8 2.87 9.40 -26.74
N PRO A 9 3.13 10.49 -25.97
CA PRO A 9 3.60 10.34 -24.61
C PRO A 9 2.49 9.62 -23.86
N ALA A 10 2.71 8.37 -23.50
CA ALA A 10 1.84 7.62 -22.61
C ALA A 10 1.98 8.21 -21.20
N ASP A 11 1.47 9.41 -20.99
CA ASP A 11 1.30 10.01 -19.67
C ASP A 11 -0.03 9.53 -19.09
N THR A 12 -0.13 8.23 -18.83
CA THR A 12 -1.22 7.68 -18.04
C THR A 12 -0.68 7.41 -16.65
N THR A 13 -0.38 8.49 -15.92
CA THR A 13 -0.32 8.57 -14.44
C THR A 13 -0.01 7.23 -13.75
N ARG A 14 1.26 6.83 -13.80
CA ARG A 14 1.77 5.67 -13.06
C ARG A 14 1.62 5.96 -11.57
N ARG A 15 0.59 5.39 -10.93
CA ARG A 15 0.29 5.66 -9.51
C ARG A 15 1.17 4.76 -8.66
N GLU A 16 2.38 5.21 -8.37
CA GLU A 16 3.31 4.51 -7.50
C GLU A 16 2.90 4.69 -6.02
N PRO A 17 2.59 3.60 -5.27
CA PRO A 17 2.19 3.67 -3.87
C PRO A 17 3.18 4.44 -2.98
N ILE A 18 4.47 4.36 -3.30
CA ILE A 18 5.53 5.06 -2.56
C ILE A 18 5.41 6.59 -2.64
N ARG A 19 4.76 7.12 -3.68
CA ARG A 19 4.55 8.56 -3.87
C ARG A 19 3.30 9.10 -3.16
N MET A 20 2.59 8.28 -2.40
CA MET A 20 1.41 8.68 -1.63
C MET A 20 1.82 8.98 -0.18
N PRO A 21 2.15 10.25 0.18
CA PRO A 21 2.68 10.59 1.51
C PRO A 21 1.70 10.26 2.65
N TRP A 22 0.40 10.31 2.39
CA TRP A 22 -0.63 9.96 3.38
C TRP A 22 -0.53 8.50 3.86
N LEU A 23 -0.04 7.59 3.00
CA LEU A 23 0.11 6.17 3.30
C LEU A 23 1.21 5.97 4.33
N TRP A 24 2.35 6.66 4.15
CA TRP A 24 3.45 6.67 5.10
C TRP A 24 3.08 7.30 6.44
N VAL A 25 2.32 8.41 6.42
CA VAL A 25 1.81 9.03 7.65
C VAL A 25 0.91 8.06 8.40
N SER A 26 -0.07 7.45 7.72
CA SER A 26 -0.98 6.47 8.33
C SER A 26 -0.23 5.26 8.90
N LEU A 27 0.77 4.76 8.17
CA LEU A 27 1.61 3.64 8.58
C LEU A 27 2.43 4.00 9.84
N GLY A 28 3.05 5.18 9.84
CA GLY A 28 3.81 5.69 10.99
C GLY A 28 2.94 5.87 12.23
N ILE A 29 1.73 6.41 12.06
CA ILE A 29 0.76 6.56 13.16
C ILE A 29 0.35 5.19 13.71
N ALA A 30 0.07 4.21 12.85
CA ALA A 30 -0.29 2.86 13.28
C ALA A 30 0.86 2.21 14.09
N VAL A 31 2.11 2.36 13.65
CA VAL A 31 3.27 1.85 14.40
C VAL A 31 3.42 2.55 15.75
N LEU A 32 3.33 3.89 15.77
CA LEU A 32 3.46 4.67 17.00
C LEU A 32 2.33 4.36 18.00
N ALA A 33 1.10 4.20 17.53
CA ALA A 33 -0.03 3.80 18.36
C ALA A 33 0.13 2.37 18.90
N GLY A 34 0.80 1.49 18.14
CA GLY A 34 1.02 0.11 18.55
C GLY A 34 1.99 -0.05 19.72
N ILE A 35 2.90 0.91 19.90
CA ILE A 35 3.94 0.86 20.93
C ILE A 35 3.53 1.77 22.09
N PRO A 36 3.35 1.25 23.32
CA PRO A 36 2.89 2.04 24.46
C PRO A 36 4.00 2.92 25.08
N PHE A 37 4.84 3.58 24.27
CA PHE A 37 5.90 4.48 24.75
C PHE A 37 5.34 5.71 25.48
N TYR A 38 4.09 6.05 25.21
CA TYR A 38 3.36 7.17 25.80
C TYR A 38 2.78 6.83 27.18
N LEU A 39 2.96 5.59 27.68
CA LEU A 39 2.48 5.15 28.98
C LEU A 39 3.60 5.04 30.00
N PRO A 40 3.31 5.35 31.28
CA PRO A 40 4.27 5.15 32.35
C PRO A 40 4.61 3.66 32.51
N THR A 41 5.86 3.40 32.87
CA THR A 41 6.35 2.04 33.12
C THR A 41 5.53 1.36 34.22
N GLY A 42 5.06 0.14 33.95
CA GLY A 42 4.20 -0.61 34.89
C GLY A 42 2.71 -0.27 34.81
N SER A 43 2.26 0.49 33.80
CA SER A 43 0.84 0.75 33.56
C SER A 43 0.10 -0.51 33.13
N ILE A 44 -0.48 -1.23 34.09
CA ILE A 44 -1.31 -2.43 33.87
C ILE A 44 -2.80 -2.08 33.92
N ARG A 45 -3.15 -0.96 34.55
CA ARG A 45 -4.53 -0.46 34.66
C ARG A 45 -4.78 0.69 33.68
N PRO A 46 -6.02 0.86 33.19
CA PRO A 46 -7.18 -0.01 33.39
C PRO A 46 -7.11 -1.31 32.57
N LEU A 47 -7.78 -2.34 33.08
CA LEU A 47 -7.96 -3.61 32.37
C LEU A 47 -9.25 -3.55 31.56
N VAL A 48 -9.19 -3.93 30.28
CA VAL A 48 -10.34 -4.11 29.39
C VAL A 48 -10.49 -5.60 29.17
N GLY A 49 -11.57 -6.21 29.70
CA GLY A 49 -11.81 -7.65 29.55
C GLY A 49 -10.73 -8.56 30.16
N GLY A 50 -10.01 -8.07 31.18
CA GLY A 50 -8.94 -8.82 31.86
C GLY A 50 -7.53 -8.62 31.29
N VAL A 51 -7.40 -7.90 30.16
CA VAL A 51 -6.09 -7.52 29.60
C VAL A 51 -5.84 -6.02 29.74
N PRO A 52 -4.58 -5.56 29.79
CA PRO A 52 -4.28 -4.14 29.81
C PRO A 52 -4.84 -3.44 28.56
N TYR A 53 -5.46 -2.28 28.74
CA TYR A 53 -6.08 -1.56 27.62
C TYR A 53 -5.10 -1.26 26.47
N TRP A 54 -3.82 -1.03 26.78
CA TRP A 54 -2.79 -0.78 25.79
C TRP A 54 -2.58 -1.97 24.84
N LEU A 55 -2.82 -3.21 25.31
CA LEU A 55 -2.78 -4.39 24.46
C LEU A 55 -3.87 -4.33 23.39
N VAL A 56 -5.08 -3.91 23.77
CA VAL A 56 -6.20 -3.74 22.84
C VAL A 56 -5.87 -2.66 21.81
N VAL A 57 -5.28 -1.55 22.24
CA VAL A 57 -4.81 -0.49 21.34
C VAL A 57 -3.77 -1.03 20.36
N SER A 58 -2.78 -1.80 20.84
CA SER A 58 -1.76 -2.43 19.98
C SER A 58 -2.35 -3.41 18.97
N LEU A 59 -3.37 -4.18 19.35
CA LEU A 59 -4.07 -5.10 18.46
C LEU A 59 -4.82 -4.33 17.36
N VAL A 60 -5.57 -3.29 17.72
CA VAL A 60 -6.28 -2.44 16.75
C VAL A 60 -5.29 -1.76 15.81
N ALA A 61 -4.17 -1.25 16.33
CA ALA A 61 -3.12 -0.63 15.53
C ALA A 61 -2.50 -1.61 14.53
N THR A 62 -2.27 -2.86 14.94
CA THR A 62 -1.74 -3.93 14.07
C THR A 62 -2.75 -4.30 12.97
N LEU A 63 -4.03 -4.42 13.32
CA LEU A 63 -5.10 -4.65 12.35
C LEU A 63 -5.20 -3.49 11.34
N ALA A 64 -5.14 -2.24 11.81
CA ALA A 64 -5.16 -1.07 10.96
C ALA A 64 -3.94 -1.06 10.02
N PHE A 65 -2.74 -1.33 10.52
CA PHE A 65 -1.52 -1.44 9.71
C PHE A 65 -1.67 -2.50 8.61
N SER A 66 -2.16 -3.69 8.97
CA SER A 66 -2.41 -4.77 8.02
C SER A 66 -3.45 -4.38 6.96
N ALA A 67 -4.56 -3.77 7.37
CA ALA A 67 -5.60 -3.31 6.45
C ALA A 67 -5.10 -2.21 5.50
N ILE A 68 -4.32 -1.24 5.99
CA ILE A 68 -3.70 -0.19 5.16
C ILE A 68 -2.76 -0.82 4.14
N THR A 69 -1.94 -1.78 4.57
CA THR A 69 -0.99 -2.47 3.68
C THR A 69 -1.73 -3.29 2.62
N CYS A 70 -2.76 -4.05 3.01
CA CYS A 70 -3.58 -4.82 2.08
C CYS A 70 -4.30 -3.91 1.08
N TRP A 71 -4.89 -2.81 1.56
CA TRP A 71 -5.52 -1.80 0.69
C TRP A 71 -4.51 -1.18 -0.27
N ALA A 72 -3.29 -0.87 0.19
CA ALA A 72 -2.23 -0.33 -0.64
C ALA A 72 -1.85 -1.31 -1.77
N CYS A 73 -1.67 -2.59 -1.43
CA CYS A 73 -1.38 -3.64 -2.41
C CYS A 73 -2.53 -3.81 -3.41
N LEU A 74 -3.79 -3.82 -2.97
CA LEU A 74 -4.93 -4.08 -3.85
C LEU A 74 -5.35 -2.88 -4.70
N ARG A 75 -5.16 -1.65 -4.20
CA ARG A 75 -5.76 -0.44 -4.79
C ARG A 75 -4.74 0.55 -5.31
N ALA A 76 -3.57 0.62 -4.70
CA ALA A 76 -2.52 1.55 -5.10
C ALA A 76 -1.47 0.88 -6.00
N TRP A 77 -1.27 -0.44 -5.90
CA TRP A 77 -0.31 -1.17 -6.72
C TRP A 77 -0.90 -1.55 -8.09
N ASN A 78 -0.94 -0.59 -9.01
CA ASN A 78 -1.27 -0.83 -10.43
C ASN A 78 -0.10 -0.34 -11.30
N LEU A 79 0.99 -1.11 -11.29
CA LEU A 79 2.25 -0.71 -11.93
C LEU A 79 2.56 -1.44 -13.24
N ALA A 80 1.81 -2.48 -13.62
CA ALA A 80 2.20 -3.37 -14.71
C ALA A 80 1.07 -3.92 -15.60
N GLU A 81 -0.19 -3.97 -15.14
CA GLU A 81 -1.27 -4.62 -15.92
C GLU A 81 -1.40 -4.09 -17.37
N PRO A 82 -1.41 -2.78 -17.65
CA PRO A 82 -1.67 -2.29 -19.01
C PRO A 82 -0.54 -2.58 -19.99
N GLU A 83 0.72 -2.50 -19.55
CA GLU A 83 1.89 -2.70 -20.40
C GLU A 83 2.22 -4.19 -20.55
N GLU A 84 2.07 -5.00 -19.49
CA GLU A 84 2.22 -6.47 -19.57
C GLU A 84 1.08 -7.10 -20.38
N GLU A 85 -0.18 -6.65 -20.23
CA GLU A 85 -1.29 -7.13 -21.07
C GLU A 85 -1.14 -6.70 -22.53
N ALA A 86 -0.64 -5.49 -22.79
CA ALA A 86 -0.38 -5.03 -24.17
C ALA A 86 0.77 -5.82 -24.82
N ALA A 87 1.85 -6.10 -24.07
CA ALA A 87 2.95 -6.94 -24.54
C ALA A 87 2.50 -8.39 -24.77
N ALA A 88 1.70 -8.96 -23.86
CA ALA A 88 1.14 -10.31 -24.01
C ALA A 88 0.17 -10.40 -25.20
N ARG A 89 -0.68 -9.40 -25.43
CA ARG A 89 -1.57 -9.33 -26.61
C ARG A 89 -0.79 -9.15 -27.92
N ALA A 90 0.29 -8.35 -27.91
CA ALA A 90 1.16 -8.19 -29.07
C ALA A 90 1.92 -9.49 -29.40
N ALA A 91 2.39 -10.23 -28.39
CA ALA A 91 3.00 -11.54 -28.55
C ALA A 91 2.00 -12.58 -29.09
N ALA A 92 0.78 -12.63 -28.55
CA ALA A 92 -0.29 -13.52 -29.01
C ALA A 92 -0.83 -13.18 -30.41
N GLY A 93 -0.74 -11.90 -30.83
CA GLY A 93 -1.14 -11.44 -32.16
C GLY A 93 -0.10 -11.70 -33.25
N GLY A 94 1.17 -11.96 -32.88
CA GLY A 94 2.28 -12.23 -33.80
C GLY A 94 2.39 -13.69 -34.27
N GLU A 95 1.63 -14.62 -33.68
CA GLU A 95 1.66 -16.07 -33.99
C GLU A 95 0.65 -16.52 -35.07
N ARG A 96 0.16 -15.61 -35.94
CA ARG A 96 -0.67 -16.04 -37.09
C ARG A 96 0.17 -16.08 -38.37
N PRO A 97 0.48 -17.28 -38.91
CA PRO A 97 1.22 -17.44 -40.17
C PRO A 97 0.43 -16.94 -41.39
#